data_AF-A0A9P6GAA7-F1
#
_entry.id   AF-A0A9P6GAA7-F1
#
_cell.length_a   1.000
_cell.length_b   1.000
_cell.length_c   1.000
_cell.angle_alpha   90.00
_cell.angle_beta   90.00
_cell.angle_gamma   90.00
#
_symmetry.space_group_name_H-M   'P 1'
#
loop_
_entity.id
_entity.type
_entity.pdbx_description
1 polymer ?
#
loop_
_entity_poly.entity_id
_entity_poly.type
_entity_poly.pdbx_seq_one_letter_code
_entity_poly.pdbx_strand_id
1 'polypeptide(L)'
;MRNVSFLAVGLFSGALAATVSNDATCGGTNKYTCLGSTFGNCCSSAGWCGSTSAYCGTGCQSAYGNCGSNSPTSSTIPPTSAIPTTSTPVSSKSIASSTKSSACQSGFGNCGSNNRASRTVLTIAKVSSATSKTSAVSSPPGTASGSATQCLTGKKVPYKVSSDADYSLLAQPYNLRLPYKPAVIVLPTTNQHVQDAVVCGAEGGLKIQPKSGGHSYASFSSGGKDGSMVIDLESFQNVALDTSSGVVQVGGGVRLGNLADGIYQQGKRALSHGTCPDVGIGGHSTHGGYGTTSRSWGLAMDAIIAADVVLANGTLIKASSTQNSEIYWGIRGAAESLGIIVNFYMQTRAAPESVTYFAIPWTGMFAKQSTFTDGWLRLQEIARNSSIIDNRISFGVYLDNSDTFSLSGYFSGTVAEFNSKILPEFLRNMPPAGTATVKSYGWYDYLVLLGGKDTIKEPTTDYAEHADHDTFFAKSLTVPETDGLSAAALNAYYDYIKSGSVTFYSIINLYGGPGSAINTKDTSFAAYSDRDSLWVFQNYGTGAGAEVVNYMNGMNDAITKAQPNTTFGAYLNYVDPTYDAATAHKVYYGDAVYARLAALKKVVDPANVFWNPQSIGA
;
A
#
# COMPACT_ATOMS: atom_id res chain seq x y z
N MET A 1 -35.43 -12.43 -76.68
CA MET A 1 -34.02 -12.63 -77.12
C MET A 1 -33.14 -12.08 -76.01
N ARG A 2 -32.24 -12.77 -75.30
CA ARG A 2 -31.64 -14.10 -75.36
C ARG A 2 -31.40 -14.55 -73.90
N ASN A 3 -31.63 -15.84 -73.61
CA ASN A 3 -30.97 -16.56 -72.52
C ASN A 3 -29.54 -16.88 -72.93
N VAL A 4 -28.57 -16.77 -72.02
CA VAL A 4 -27.32 -17.57 -72.06
C VAL A 4 -26.86 -17.84 -70.62
N SER A 5 -26.84 -19.13 -70.25
CA SER A 5 -26.07 -19.71 -69.15
C SER A 5 -24.57 -19.70 -69.47
N PHE A 6 -23.71 -19.59 -68.45
CA PHE A 6 -22.32 -20.04 -68.56
C PHE A 6 -21.97 -21.07 -67.50
N LEU A 7 -21.34 -22.14 -68.00
CA LEU A 7 -20.82 -23.32 -67.33
C LEU A 7 -19.56 -22.99 -66.50
N ALA A 8 -19.34 -23.82 -65.48
CA ALA A 8 -18.15 -23.84 -64.64
C ALA A 8 -16.89 -24.37 -65.37
N VAL A 9 -15.73 -23.78 -65.03
CA VAL A 9 -14.40 -24.43 -65.06
C VAL A 9 -13.64 -23.96 -63.81
N GLY A 10 -13.09 -24.92 -63.07
CA GLY A 10 -12.56 -24.75 -61.71
C GLY A 10 -11.20 -24.05 -61.59
N LEU A 11 -10.95 -23.55 -60.38
CA LEU A 11 -9.64 -23.11 -59.90
C LEU A 11 -9.35 -23.75 -58.54
N PHE A 12 -8.20 -24.40 -58.47
CA PHE A 12 -7.61 -25.04 -57.29
C PHE A 12 -7.65 -24.12 -56.06
N SER A 13 -8.22 -24.62 -54.95
CA SER A 13 -8.12 -23.98 -53.64
C SER A 13 -6.79 -24.37 -52.99
N GLY A 14 -5.80 -23.48 -53.04
CA GLY A 14 -4.63 -23.57 -52.18
C GLY A 14 -5.03 -23.28 -50.74
N ALA A 15 -4.92 -24.28 -49.87
CA ALA A 15 -5.06 -24.09 -48.43
C ALA A 15 -3.91 -23.20 -47.94
N LEU A 16 -4.22 -21.95 -47.58
CA LEU A 16 -3.30 -21.10 -46.82
C LEU A 16 -2.96 -21.81 -45.51
N ALA A 17 -1.68 -22.11 -45.30
CA ALA A 17 -1.20 -22.70 -44.06
C ALA A 17 -1.50 -21.74 -42.89
N ALA A 18 -2.36 -22.17 -41.97
CA ALA A 18 -2.70 -21.40 -40.78
C ALA A 18 -1.45 -21.18 -39.91
N THR A 19 -1.25 -19.96 -39.40
CA THR A 19 -0.12 -19.60 -38.53
C THR A 19 -0.28 -20.22 -37.14
N VAL A 20 0.80 -20.78 -36.58
CA VAL A 20 0.76 -21.40 -35.24
C VAL A 20 0.51 -20.33 -34.17
N SER A 21 -0.41 -20.60 -33.25
CA SER A 21 -0.79 -19.70 -32.16
C SER A 21 0.38 -19.44 -31.21
N ASN A 22 0.68 -18.14 -31.01
CA ASN A 22 1.66 -17.62 -30.05
C ASN A 22 1.01 -16.90 -28.85
N ASP A 23 -0.32 -16.74 -28.84
CA ASP A 23 -1.10 -16.06 -27.81
C ASP A 23 -2.21 -16.95 -27.20
N ALA A 24 -2.16 -18.25 -27.49
CA ALA A 24 -3.13 -19.27 -27.13
C ALA A 24 -4.51 -19.14 -27.79
N THR A 25 -4.74 -18.18 -28.70
CA THR A 25 -6.00 -18.09 -29.45
C THR A 25 -5.96 -18.93 -30.73
N CYS A 26 -7.12 -19.43 -31.16
CA CYS A 26 -7.25 -20.20 -32.39
C CYS A 26 -8.59 -19.94 -33.09
N GLY A 27 -8.58 -20.06 -34.41
CA GLY A 27 -9.73 -19.65 -35.23
C GLY A 27 -9.91 -18.13 -35.30
N GLY A 28 -11.16 -17.67 -35.36
CA GLY A 28 -11.49 -16.23 -35.39
C GLY A 28 -10.99 -15.48 -36.63
N THR A 29 -10.69 -14.18 -36.47
CA THR A 29 -10.23 -13.25 -37.52
C THR A 29 -8.77 -13.50 -37.92
N ASN A 30 -7.93 -13.91 -36.97
CA ASN A 30 -6.49 -14.12 -37.19
C ASN A 30 -6.16 -15.51 -37.74
N LYS A 31 -7.12 -16.45 -37.74
CA LYS A 31 -7.00 -17.80 -38.32
C LYS A 31 -5.81 -18.61 -37.78
N TYR A 32 -5.46 -18.43 -36.51
CA TYR A 32 -4.40 -19.19 -35.86
C TYR A 32 -4.77 -20.67 -35.69
N THR A 33 -3.76 -21.55 -35.79
CA THR A 33 -3.86 -22.99 -35.50
C THR A 33 -3.13 -23.36 -34.22
N CYS A 34 -3.68 -24.30 -33.47
CA CYS A 34 -3.07 -24.89 -32.29
C CYS A 34 -2.10 -26.01 -32.65
N LEU A 35 -2.10 -26.51 -33.88
CA LEU A 35 -1.19 -27.58 -34.32
C LEU A 35 0.28 -27.11 -34.22
N GLY A 36 1.05 -27.72 -33.31
CA GLY A 36 2.44 -27.35 -33.03
C GLY A 36 2.60 -26.23 -31.99
N SER A 37 1.52 -25.76 -31.37
CA SER A 37 1.58 -24.73 -30.33
C SER A 37 2.04 -25.29 -28.98
N THR A 38 2.78 -24.47 -28.22
CA THR A 38 3.22 -24.80 -26.84
C THR A 38 2.04 -24.87 -25.85
N PHE A 39 0.90 -24.27 -26.19
CA PHE A 39 -0.31 -24.30 -25.36
C PHE A 39 -1.09 -25.62 -25.51
N GLY A 40 -0.81 -26.39 -26.56
CA GLY A 40 -1.48 -27.64 -26.88
C GLY A 40 -2.10 -27.65 -28.27
N ASN A 41 -2.38 -28.85 -28.77
CA ASN A 41 -2.73 -29.06 -30.18
C ASN A 41 -4.21 -28.91 -30.52
N CYS A 42 -5.09 -28.75 -29.52
CA CYS A 42 -6.54 -28.72 -29.70
C CYS A 42 -7.09 -27.30 -29.62
N CYS A 43 -8.00 -26.94 -30.52
CA CYS A 43 -8.68 -25.64 -30.52
C CYS A 43 -10.09 -25.80 -29.94
N SER A 44 -10.37 -25.22 -28.78
CA SER A 44 -11.67 -25.33 -28.11
C SER A 44 -12.78 -24.59 -28.88
N SER A 45 -14.04 -24.86 -28.52
CA SER A 45 -15.19 -24.13 -29.06
C SER A 45 -15.17 -22.62 -28.74
N ALA A 46 -14.44 -22.22 -27.69
CA ALA A 46 -14.25 -20.83 -27.29
C ALA A 46 -13.04 -20.16 -27.98
N GLY A 47 -12.35 -20.85 -28.90
CA GLY A 47 -11.22 -20.28 -29.66
C GLY A 47 -9.90 -20.23 -28.91
N TRP A 48 -9.64 -21.23 -28.05
CA TRP A 48 -8.40 -21.32 -27.27
C TRP A 48 -7.65 -22.64 -27.50
N CYS A 49 -6.32 -22.58 -27.50
CA CYS A 49 -5.44 -23.74 -27.59
C CYS A 49 -5.25 -24.45 -26.26
N GLY A 50 -5.24 -25.78 -26.29
CA GLY A 50 -5.03 -26.63 -25.12
C GLY A 50 -4.78 -28.09 -25.46
N SER A 51 -4.48 -28.90 -24.45
CA SER A 51 -4.20 -30.34 -24.59
C SER A 51 -5.15 -31.25 -23.78
N THR A 52 -6.08 -30.68 -23.02
CA THR A 52 -7.01 -31.46 -22.17
C THR A 52 -8.34 -31.70 -22.88
N SER A 53 -9.16 -32.58 -22.32
CA SER A 53 -10.51 -32.87 -22.83
C SER A 53 -11.41 -31.63 -22.93
N ALA A 54 -11.16 -30.58 -22.13
CA ALA A 54 -11.87 -29.30 -22.22
C ALA A 54 -11.61 -28.57 -23.55
N TYR A 55 -10.47 -28.84 -24.20
CA TYR A 55 -10.08 -28.22 -25.48
C TYR A 55 -10.23 -29.18 -26.66
N CYS A 56 -9.94 -30.46 -26.45
CA CYS A 56 -9.97 -31.51 -27.49
C CYS A 56 -11.33 -32.20 -27.65
N GLY A 57 -12.26 -31.95 -26.72
CA GLY A 57 -13.57 -32.61 -26.65
C GLY A 57 -14.65 -31.96 -27.53
N THR A 58 -15.91 -32.09 -27.09
CA THR A 58 -17.08 -31.61 -27.83
C THR A 58 -16.98 -30.12 -28.16
N GLY A 59 -17.13 -29.78 -29.46
CA GLY A 59 -17.04 -28.41 -29.95
C GLY A 59 -15.62 -27.96 -30.33
N CYS A 60 -14.62 -28.84 -30.22
CA CYS A 60 -13.28 -28.56 -30.74
C CYS A 60 -13.32 -28.26 -32.25
N GLN A 61 -12.60 -27.22 -32.66
CA GLN A 61 -12.57 -26.72 -34.03
C GLN A 61 -11.48 -27.42 -34.84
N SER A 62 -11.84 -28.47 -35.59
CA SER A 62 -10.88 -29.31 -36.34
C SER A 62 -10.15 -28.60 -37.46
N ALA A 63 -10.64 -27.43 -37.90
CA ALA A 63 -9.94 -26.57 -38.86
C ALA A 63 -8.70 -25.86 -38.24
N TYR A 64 -8.62 -25.78 -36.92
CA TYR A 64 -7.60 -25.01 -36.18
C TYR A 64 -6.92 -25.84 -35.07
N GLY A 65 -7.18 -27.15 -34.98
CA GLY A 65 -6.58 -28.02 -33.96
C GLY A 65 -6.96 -29.49 -34.14
N ASN A 66 -6.33 -30.37 -33.36
CA ASN A 66 -6.58 -31.81 -33.38
C ASN A 66 -7.75 -32.16 -32.44
N CYS A 67 -8.90 -32.55 -32.99
CA CYS A 67 -10.10 -32.82 -32.21
C CYS A 67 -10.36 -34.32 -32.13
N GLY A 68 -10.62 -34.85 -30.93
CA GLY A 68 -11.05 -36.24 -30.75
C GLY A 68 -9.97 -37.29 -30.44
N SER A 69 -8.77 -36.90 -29.99
CA SER A 69 -7.74 -37.87 -29.57
C SER A 69 -7.60 -37.94 -28.06
N ASN A 70 -7.92 -39.09 -27.48
CA ASN A 70 -7.66 -39.46 -26.08
C ASN A 70 -6.17 -39.28 -25.72
N SER A 71 -5.88 -38.78 -24.51
CA SER A 71 -4.52 -38.62 -23.96
C SER A 71 -3.67 -39.90 -24.04
N PRO A 72 -2.33 -39.77 -24.05
CA PRO A 72 -1.60 -40.18 -22.85
C PRO A 72 -0.44 -39.27 -22.40
N THR A 73 -0.35 -39.13 -21.07
CA THR A 73 0.81 -39.03 -20.14
C THR A 73 2.22 -38.61 -20.60
N SER A 74 2.76 -37.66 -19.81
CA SER A 74 4.12 -37.59 -19.22
C SER A 74 5.35 -37.99 -20.04
N SER A 75 6.26 -37.02 -20.25
CA SER A 75 7.70 -37.30 -20.42
C SER A 75 8.58 -36.10 -20.04
N THR A 76 9.44 -36.34 -19.04
CA THR A 76 10.76 -35.74 -18.73
C THR A 76 11.66 -35.66 -20.00
N ILE A 77 12.73 -34.86 -20.18
CA ILE A 77 14.05 -34.61 -19.51
C ILE A 77 14.72 -33.42 -20.33
N PRO A 78 16.04 -33.05 -20.33
CA PRO A 78 17.14 -32.77 -19.36
C PRO A 78 17.75 -31.32 -19.44
N PRO A 79 18.81 -30.99 -18.63
CA PRO A 79 19.39 -29.65 -18.54
C PRO A 79 20.47 -29.36 -19.59
N THR A 80 20.71 -28.09 -19.92
CA THR A 80 21.89 -27.63 -20.67
C THR A 80 22.59 -26.43 -20.03
N SER A 81 23.91 -26.53 -20.11
CA SER A 81 24.96 -25.83 -19.38
C SER A 81 25.17 -24.34 -19.69
N ALA A 82 25.87 -23.73 -18.75
CA ALA A 82 26.51 -22.41 -18.74
C ALA A 82 27.48 -22.16 -19.91
N ILE A 83 27.81 -20.86 -20.12
CA ILE A 83 29.09 -20.25 -20.60
C ILE A 83 28.82 -18.76 -21.00
N PRO A 84 29.74 -17.78 -20.88
CA PRO A 84 30.47 -17.30 -19.70
C PRO A 84 30.33 -15.75 -19.51
N THR A 85 30.93 -15.24 -18.44
CA THR A 85 31.12 -13.82 -18.11
C THR A 85 32.10 -13.10 -19.04
N THR A 86 31.79 -11.84 -19.40
CA THR A 86 32.80 -10.80 -19.66
C THR A 86 32.37 -9.45 -19.09
N SER A 87 33.22 -8.93 -18.21
CA SER A 87 33.13 -7.62 -17.55
C SER A 87 33.97 -6.59 -18.29
N THR A 88 33.45 -5.38 -18.48
CA THR A 88 34.26 -4.19 -18.74
C THR A 88 33.81 -3.02 -17.86
N PRO A 89 34.74 -2.26 -17.24
CA PRO A 89 34.43 -1.18 -16.31
C PRO A 89 34.21 0.14 -17.06
N VAL A 90 33.20 0.92 -16.66
CA VAL A 90 33.05 2.31 -17.08
C VAL A 90 33.17 3.23 -15.88
N SER A 91 34.15 4.14 -16.00
CA SER A 91 34.59 5.11 -15.00
C SER A 91 33.56 6.24 -14.81
N SER A 92 33.28 6.59 -13.55
CA SER A 92 32.39 7.68 -13.16
C SER A 92 33.18 8.99 -12.96
N LYS A 93 32.70 10.08 -13.59
CA LYS A 93 33.17 11.46 -13.32
C LYS A 93 32.22 12.14 -12.35
N SER A 94 32.80 12.75 -11.32
CA SER A 94 32.16 13.57 -10.30
C SER A 94 31.60 14.88 -10.86
N ILE A 95 30.36 15.23 -10.51
CA ILE A 95 29.82 16.58 -10.65
C ILE A 95 29.35 17.06 -9.28
N ALA A 96 29.79 18.26 -8.92
CA ALA A 96 29.62 18.90 -7.63
C ALA A 96 28.16 19.26 -7.33
N SER A 97 27.75 19.03 -6.08
CA SER A 97 26.43 19.33 -5.51
C SER A 97 26.34 20.80 -5.10
N SER A 98 25.29 21.49 -5.55
CA SER A 98 24.87 22.79 -4.99
C SER A 98 23.60 22.57 -4.17
N THR A 99 23.62 23.00 -2.92
CA THR A 99 22.58 22.80 -1.91
C THR A 99 21.37 23.69 -2.17
N LYS A 100 20.20 23.09 -2.42
CA LYS A 100 18.89 23.73 -2.27
C LYS A 100 18.03 22.87 -1.35
N SER A 101 17.42 23.52 -0.37
CA SER A 101 16.50 22.92 0.61
C SER A 101 15.27 22.31 -0.09
N SER A 102 15.11 21.00 0.01
CA SER A 102 13.95 20.24 -0.47
C SER A 102 12.93 20.08 0.66
N ALA A 103 11.78 20.76 0.53
CA ALA A 103 10.57 20.45 1.29
C ALA A 103 9.65 19.57 0.42
N CYS A 104 8.92 18.64 1.03
CA CYS A 104 7.90 17.83 0.36
C CYS A 104 6.89 18.71 -0.39
N GLN A 105 6.50 18.28 -1.59
CA GLN A 105 5.50 19.00 -2.37
C GLN A 105 4.12 18.88 -1.72
N SER A 106 3.44 20.01 -1.50
CA SER A 106 2.13 20.10 -0.86
C SER A 106 1.08 19.25 -1.59
N GLY A 107 0.38 18.34 -0.90
CA GLY A 107 -0.86 17.73 -1.40
C GLY A 107 -0.93 16.19 -1.42
N PHE A 108 0.18 15.46 -1.22
CA PHE A 108 0.15 13.99 -1.11
C PHE A 108 1.18 13.43 -0.12
N GLY A 109 0.72 13.16 1.11
CA GLY A 109 1.55 12.61 2.19
C GLY A 109 2.65 13.56 2.66
N ASN A 110 3.13 13.31 3.88
CA ASN A 110 4.31 13.95 4.45
C ASN A 110 5.45 12.93 4.44
N CYS A 111 6.44 13.10 3.55
CA CYS A 111 7.73 12.46 3.77
C CYS A 111 8.47 13.35 4.79
N GLY A 112 8.92 12.81 5.91
CA GLY A 112 9.32 13.55 7.11
C GLY A 112 9.97 14.92 6.85
N SER A 113 9.44 15.96 7.48
CA SER A 113 10.02 17.30 7.40
C SER A 113 11.39 17.32 8.07
N ASN A 114 12.45 17.46 7.27
CA ASN A 114 13.82 17.67 7.72
C ASN A 114 13.97 19.04 8.42
N ASN A 115 13.55 19.14 9.67
CA ASN A 115 14.00 20.20 10.57
C ASN A 115 15.10 19.63 11.49
N ARG A 116 16.35 19.68 11.02
CA ARG A 116 17.52 19.51 11.89
C ARG A 116 17.61 20.72 12.82
N ALA A 117 16.90 20.67 13.94
CA ALA A 117 17.21 21.50 15.10
C ALA A 117 18.34 20.84 15.91
N SER A 118 19.28 21.68 16.32
CA SER A 118 20.56 21.37 16.95
C SER A 118 20.50 20.34 18.09
N ARG A 119 21.37 19.32 18.04
CA ARG A 119 21.58 18.34 19.11
C ARG A 119 22.27 19.03 20.30
N THR A 120 21.53 19.28 21.38
CA THR A 120 22.12 19.45 22.72
C THR A 120 22.00 18.12 23.46
N VAL A 121 23.13 17.47 23.67
CA VAL A 121 23.26 16.23 24.44
C VAL A 121 22.99 16.55 25.92
N LEU A 122 21.89 16.03 26.47
CA LEU A 122 21.65 15.98 27.91
C LEU A 122 22.32 14.74 28.49
N THR A 123 23.46 14.94 29.15
CA THR A 123 24.17 13.94 29.94
C THR A 123 23.42 13.67 31.24
N ILE A 124 22.90 12.45 31.43
CA ILE A 124 22.33 12.01 32.71
C ILE A 124 23.44 11.31 33.51
N ALA A 125 23.68 11.81 34.72
CA ALA A 125 24.66 11.30 35.67
C ALA A 125 24.24 9.94 36.25
N LYS A 126 25.19 9.00 36.31
CA LYS A 126 25.06 7.72 37.02
C LYS A 126 25.10 7.95 38.53
N VAL A 127 24.12 7.39 39.24
CA VAL A 127 24.23 7.13 40.69
C VAL A 127 24.39 5.62 40.87
N SER A 128 25.50 5.22 41.47
CA SER A 128 25.78 3.84 41.88
C SER A 128 25.40 3.69 43.35
N SER A 129 24.72 2.60 43.70
CA SER A 129 24.70 2.07 45.07
C SER A 129 24.85 0.55 45.00
N ALA A 130 25.89 0.06 45.68
CA ALA A 130 26.19 -1.36 45.81
C ALA A 130 25.54 -1.93 47.07
N THR A 131 25.15 -3.21 47.02
CA THR A 131 25.17 -4.11 48.19
C THR A 131 25.14 -5.57 47.71
N SER A 132 26.00 -6.40 48.33
CA SER A 132 26.05 -7.88 48.19
C SER A 132 25.18 -8.51 49.30
N LYS A 133 24.70 -9.77 49.30
CA LYS A 133 25.36 -11.05 49.01
C LYS A 133 24.32 -12.23 49.09
N THR A 134 24.58 -13.28 48.31
CA THR A 134 24.36 -14.75 48.54
C THR A 134 22.98 -15.43 48.70
N SER A 135 22.69 -16.27 47.69
CA SER A 135 22.34 -17.72 47.71
C SER A 135 20.96 -18.23 48.17
N ALA A 136 20.19 -18.82 47.23
CA ALA A 136 19.68 -20.21 47.30
C ALA A 136 18.94 -20.58 45.99
N VAL A 137 19.10 -21.85 45.58
CA VAL A 137 18.54 -22.46 44.36
C VAL A 137 17.07 -22.83 44.55
N SER A 138 16.21 -22.29 43.68
CA SER A 138 14.97 -22.91 43.20
C SER A 138 14.58 -22.20 41.90
N SER A 139 14.54 -22.91 40.77
CA SER A 139 14.19 -22.32 39.48
C SER A 139 12.78 -21.70 39.54
N PRO A 140 12.62 -20.38 39.34
CA PRO A 140 11.30 -19.78 39.21
C PRO A 140 10.66 -20.28 37.91
N PRO A 141 9.32 -20.34 37.81
CA PRO A 141 8.68 -20.36 36.51
C PRO A 141 9.22 -19.17 35.73
N GLY A 142 9.86 -19.41 34.58
CA GLY A 142 10.42 -18.34 33.77
C GLY A 142 9.32 -17.31 33.47
N THR A 143 9.67 -16.02 33.48
CA THR A 143 8.76 -15.00 32.95
C THR A 143 8.34 -15.41 31.53
N ALA A 144 7.13 -15.04 31.08
CA ALA A 144 6.64 -15.30 29.72
C ALA A 144 7.68 -14.99 28.61
N SER A 145 8.49 -13.95 28.83
CA SER A 145 9.64 -13.60 27.99
C SER A 145 10.80 -14.60 28.05
N GLY A 146 11.10 -15.15 29.22
CA GLY A 146 12.13 -16.17 29.45
C GLY A 146 11.86 -17.49 28.73
N SER A 147 10.60 -17.97 28.74
CA SER A 147 10.22 -19.17 27.99
C SER A 147 10.29 -18.95 26.48
N ALA A 148 9.81 -17.80 25.98
CA ALA A 148 9.88 -17.47 24.56
C ALA A 148 11.33 -17.38 24.05
N THR A 149 12.20 -16.68 24.78
CA THR A 149 13.63 -16.52 24.42
C THR A 149 14.42 -17.83 24.49
N GLN A 150 14.12 -18.71 25.43
CA GLN A 150 14.69 -20.05 25.46
C GLN A 150 14.28 -20.88 24.24
N CYS A 151 13.01 -20.82 23.84
CA CYS A 151 12.52 -21.46 22.62
C CYS A 151 13.21 -20.91 21.37
N LEU A 152 13.27 -19.57 21.23
CA LEU A 152 13.95 -18.89 20.11
C LEU A 152 15.43 -19.30 20.02
N THR A 153 16.13 -19.37 21.16
CA THR A 153 17.53 -19.82 21.24
C THR A 153 17.68 -21.26 20.75
N GLY A 154 16.81 -22.18 21.22
CA GLY A 154 16.81 -23.59 20.80
C GLY A 154 16.57 -23.76 19.30
N LYS A 155 15.78 -22.86 18.71
CA LYS A 155 15.48 -22.83 17.27
C LYS A 155 16.41 -21.94 16.45
N LYS A 156 17.44 -21.34 17.08
CA LYS A 156 18.43 -20.44 16.45
C LYS A 156 17.82 -19.23 15.74
N VAL A 157 16.68 -18.76 16.22
CA VAL A 157 16.02 -17.55 15.69
C VAL A 157 16.75 -16.32 16.24
N PRO A 158 17.23 -15.38 15.39
CA PRO A 158 17.87 -14.16 15.88
C PRO A 158 16.86 -13.25 16.59
N TYR A 159 17.23 -12.74 17.77
CA TYR A 159 16.40 -11.81 18.53
C TYR A 159 17.25 -10.87 19.39
N LYS A 160 16.61 -9.83 19.91
CA LYS A 160 17.14 -8.83 20.84
C LYS A 160 16.20 -8.63 22.02
N VAL A 161 16.78 -8.36 23.17
CA VAL A 161 16.10 -8.06 24.44
C VAL A 161 16.70 -6.81 25.08
N SER A 162 16.09 -6.30 26.14
CA SER A 162 16.47 -5.01 26.76
C SER A 162 17.90 -4.94 27.29
N SER A 163 18.59 -6.08 27.48
CA SER A 163 20.00 -6.11 27.88
C SER A 163 20.99 -5.96 26.72
N ASP A 164 20.52 -6.09 25.47
CA ASP A 164 21.35 -5.92 24.28
C ASP A 164 21.57 -4.45 23.94
N ALA A 165 22.75 -4.11 23.43
CA ALA A 165 23.17 -2.73 23.20
C ALA A 165 22.33 -2.00 22.15
N ASP A 166 21.83 -2.72 21.14
CA ASP A 166 21.05 -2.22 20.01
C ASP A 166 19.53 -2.25 20.24
N TYR A 167 19.06 -2.80 21.37
CA TYR A 167 17.63 -2.89 21.66
C TYR A 167 16.93 -1.53 21.65
N SER A 168 17.52 -0.52 22.30
CA SER A 168 16.88 0.81 22.42
C SER A 168 16.66 1.46 21.06
N LEU A 169 17.56 1.19 20.10
CA LEU A 169 17.46 1.68 18.74
C LEU A 169 16.34 0.93 17.99
N LEU A 170 16.35 -0.41 18.03
CA LEU A 170 15.35 -1.26 17.36
C LEU A 170 13.92 -1.05 17.88
N ALA A 171 13.78 -0.76 19.17
CA ALA A 171 12.50 -0.50 19.84
C ALA A 171 11.92 0.89 19.52
N GLN A 172 12.71 1.80 18.96
CA GLN A 172 12.28 3.18 18.74
C GLN A 172 11.18 3.23 17.65
N PRO A 173 9.99 3.79 17.96
CA PRO A 173 8.90 3.87 16.99
C PRO A 173 9.08 5.03 16.02
N TYR A 174 8.37 4.99 14.89
CA TYR A 174 8.18 6.16 14.02
C TYR A 174 7.55 7.33 14.79
N ASN A 175 6.44 7.09 15.50
CA ASN A 175 5.80 8.10 16.34
C ASN A 175 6.37 8.10 17.76
N LEU A 176 7.25 9.06 18.06
CA LEU A 176 7.90 9.22 19.36
C LEU A 176 6.94 9.60 20.49
N ARG A 177 5.70 9.99 20.19
CA ARG A 177 4.65 10.18 21.20
C ARG A 177 4.23 8.86 21.86
N LEU A 178 4.42 7.73 21.16
CA LEU A 178 3.94 6.41 21.58
C LEU A 178 5.09 5.37 21.62
N PRO A 179 6.05 5.50 22.55
CA PRO A 179 7.07 4.48 22.74
C PRO A 179 6.49 3.27 23.48
N TYR A 180 6.65 2.08 22.91
CA TYR A 180 6.40 0.80 23.58
C TYR A 180 7.73 0.06 23.80
N LYS A 181 7.76 -0.80 24.81
CA LYS A 181 8.92 -1.63 25.17
C LYS A 181 8.62 -3.10 24.88
N PRO A 182 8.95 -3.62 23.68
CA PRO A 182 8.82 -5.04 23.39
C PRO A 182 9.60 -5.90 24.38
N ALA A 183 9.06 -7.02 24.81
CA ALA A 183 9.81 -8.01 25.58
C ALA A 183 10.95 -8.63 24.74
N VAL A 184 10.67 -8.85 23.45
CA VAL A 184 11.58 -9.47 22.48
C VAL A 184 11.38 -8.82 21.11
N ILE A 185 12.48 -8.48 20.44
CA ILE A 185 12.48 -8.06 19.04
C ILE A 185 13.17 -9.15 18.23
N VAL A 186 12.43 -9.84 17.38
CA VAL A 186 12.94 -10.92 16.53
C VAL A 186 13.41 -10.33 15.20
N LEU A 187 14.58 -10.75 14.74
CA LEU A 187 15.20 -10.33 13.47
C LEU A 187 15.31 -11.54 12.52
N PRO A 188 14.18 -12.09 12.04
CA PRO A 188 14.18 -13.27 11.18
C PRO A 188 14.89 -13.00 9.84
N THR A 189 15.73 -13.93 9.44
CA THR A 189 16.37 -13.95 8.11
C THR A 189 15.82 -15.02 7.15
N THR A 190 14.87 -15.86 7.62
CA THR A 190 14.27 -16.94 6.83
C THR A 190 12.78 -17.08 7.17
N ASN A 191 11.99 -17.67 6.26
CA ASN A 191 10.58 -17.99 6.55
C ASN A 191 10.45 -18.86 7.81
N GLN A 192 11.34 -19.83 7.99
CA GLN A 192 11.35 -20.72 9.15
C GLN A 192 11.57 -19.94 10.45
N HIS A 193 12.44 -18.92 10.46
CA HIS A 193 12.61 -18.04 11.62
C HIS A 193 11.31 -17.32 11.99
N VAL A 194 10.50 -16.87 11.02
CA VAL A 194 9.19 -16.25 11.28
C VAL A 194 8.22 -17.27 11.87
N GLN A 195 8.14 -18.47 11.27
CA GLN A 195 7.28 -19.56 11.76
C GLN A 195 7.62 -19.95 13.20
N ASP A 196 8.91 -20.11 13.48
CA ASP A 196 9.42 -20.46 14.80
C ASP A 196 9.21 -19.35 15.82
N ALA A 197 9.38 -18.09 15.42
CA ALA A 197 9.10 -16.95 16.29
C ALA A 197 7.64 -16.87 16.70
N VAL A 198 6.71 -17.12 15.77
CA VAL A 198 5.28 -17.15 16.07
C VAL A 198 4.96 -18.25 17.07
N VAL A 199 5.48 -19.46 16.87
CA VAL A 199 5.28 -20.59 17.80
C VAL A 199 5.87 -20.29 19.18
N CYS A 200 7.12 -19.87 19.25
CA CYS A 200 7.78 -19.56 20.52
C CYS A 200 7.11 -18.39 21.27
N GLY A 201 6.65 -17.36 20.54
CA GLY A 201 5.92 -16.24 21.12
C GLY A 201 4.56 -16.67 21.69
N ALA A 202 3.80 -17.47 20.93
CA ALA A 202 2.51 -17.99 21.36
C ALA A 202 2.63 -18.94 22.57
N GLU A 203 3.57 -19.88 22.55
CA GLU A 203 3.87 -20.78 23.69
C GLU A 203 4.33 -20.00 24.92
N GLY A 204 5.05 -18.90 24.73
CA GLY A 204 5.42 -17.97 25.80
C GLY A 204 4.29 -17.05 26.27
N GLY A 205 3.10 -17.11 25.66
CA GLY A 205 1.98 -16.23 26.01
C GLY A 205 2.17 -14.77 25.61
N LEU A 206 3.11 -14.47 24.71
CA LEU A 206 3.37 -13.13 24.21
C LEU A 206 2.39 -12.78 23.08
N LYS A 207 1.99 -11.51 23.03
CA LYS A 207 1.29 -10.95 21.86
C LYS A 207 2.31 -10.55 20.81
N ILE A 208 2.00 -10.78 19.55
CA ILE A 208 2.95 -10.67 18.44
C ILE A 208 2.46 -9.62 17.45
N GLN A 209 3.35 -8.73 17.03
CA GLN A 209 3.09 -7.82 15.91
C GLN A 209 4.24 -7.86 14.91
N PRO A 210 3.97 -8.02 13.60
CA PRO A 210 4.99 -7.85 12.58
C PRO A 210 5.34 -6.37 12.40
N LYS A 211 6.61 -6.11 12.10
CA LYS A 211 7.12 -4.80 11.71
C LYS A 211 7.75 -4.91 10.33
N SER A 212 7.21 -4.12 9.39
CA SER A 212 7.78 -3.93 8.05
C SER A 212 8.62 -2.64 8.08
N GLY A 213 8.09 -1.52 7.59
CA GLY A 213 8.77 -0.21 7.65
C GLY A 213 8.57 0.58 8.96
N GLY A 214 7.75 0.11 9.91
CA GLY A 214 7.59 0.74 11.23
C GLY A 214 6.76 2.03 11.30
N HIS A 215 6.14 2.45 10.19
CA HIS A 215 5.41 3.72 10.02
C HIS A 215 4.03 3.83 10.70
N SER A 216 3.70 2.93 11.62
CA SER A 216 2.39 2.96 12.30
C SER A 216 2.22 4.23 13.13
N TYR A 217 1.17 5.02 12.88
CA TYR A 217 0.89 6.26 13.62
C TYR A 217 0.55 6.01 15.10
N ALA A 218 0.00 4.83 15.40
CA ALA A 218 -0.25 4.34 16.76
C ALA A 218 0.86 3.46 17.35
N SER A 219 2.02 3.35 16.68
CA SER A 219 3.13 2.46 17.06
C SER A 219 2.72 0.98 17.25
N PHE A 220 1.70 0.49 16.55
CA PHE A 220 1.28 -0.93 16.60
C PHE A 220 2.34 -1.86 16.01
N SER A 221 3.19 -1.37 15.12
CA SER A 221 4.41 -2.08 14.66
C SER A 221 5.46 -2.26 15.77
N SER A 222 5.34 -1.55 16.90
CA SER A 222 6.16 -1.75 18.11
C SER A 222 5.44 -2.61 19.15
N GLY A 223 4.40 -3.35 18.76
CA GLY A 223 3.69 -4.29 19.63
C GLY A 223 2.41 -3.76 20.27
N GLY A 224 2.10 -2.46 20.11
CA GLY A 224 0.86 -1.82 20.60
C GLY A 224 0.68 -1.79 22.13
N LYS A 225 1.61 -2.39 22.88
CA LYS A 225 1.76 -2.36 24.33
C LYS A 225 3.16 -2.82 24.71
N ASP A 226 3.55 -2.55 25.95
CA ASP A 226 4.75 -3.11 26.55
C ASP A 226 4.65 -4.63 26.71
N GLY A 227 5.80 -5.31 26.62
CA GLY A 227 5.92 -6.74 26.83
C GLY A 227 5.50 -7.60 25.64
N SER A 228 5.10 -7.00 24.51
CA SER A 228 4.82 -7.73 23.26
C SER A 228 6.11 -8.25 22.60
N MET A 229 5.98 -9.23 21.70
CA MET A 229 7.02 -9.63 20.76
C MET A 229 6.83 -8.87 19.45
N VAL A 230 7.90 -8.26 18.95
CA VAL A 230 7.94 -7.67 17.61
C VAL A 230 8.71 -8.60 16.69
N ILE A 231 8.19 -8.87 15.49
CA ILE A 231 8.91 -9.61 14.45
C ILE A 231 9.25 -8.63 13.34
N ASP A 232 10.50 -8.18 13.29
CA ASP A 232 10.98 -7.17 12.34
C ASP A 232 11.45 -7.84 11.03
N LEU A 233 10.70 -7.60 9.96
CA LEU A 233 10.90 -8.24 8.66
C LEU A 233 11.98 -7.54 7.82
N GLU A 234 12.78 -6.63 8.37
CA GLU A 234 13.79 -5.86 7.63
C GLU A 234 14.74 -6.71 6.77
N SER A 235 14.98 -7.99 7.07
CA SER A 235 15.81 -8.86 6.21
C SER A 235 15.09 -9.39 4.95
N PHE A 236 13.77 -9.23 4.84
CA PHE A 236 12.95 -9.72 3.72
C PHE A 236 12.86 -8.67 2.61
N GLN A 237 13.99 -8.43 1.92
CA GLN A 237 14.16 -7.33 0.96
C GLN A 237 14.04 -7.74 -0.53
N ASN A 238 13.64 -8.97 -0.82
CA ASN A 238 13.58 -9.46 -2.20
C ASN A 238 12.56 -8.65 -3.03
N VAL A 239 12.96 -8.20 -4.22
CA VAL A 239 12.07 -7.64 -5.26
C VAL A 239 12.44 -8.33 -6.57
N ALA A 240 11.64 -9.32 -6.98
CA ALA A 240 11.90 -10.13 -8.16
C ALA A 240 10.73 -10.00 -9.14
N LEU A 241 10.95 -9.30 -10.25
CA LEU A 241 9.97 -9.11 -11.31
C LEU A 241 10.11 -10.21 -12.37
N ASP A 242 9.05 -10.97 -12.60
CA ASP A 242 8.91 -11.73 -13.82
C ASP A 242 8.41 -10.79 -14.93
N THR A 243 9.31 -10.44 -15.85
CA THR A 243 9.02 -9.51 -16.95
C THR A 243 8.06 -10.10 -17.99
N SER A 244 7.88 -11.43 -18.02
CA SER A 244 6.97 -12.08 -18.96
C SER A 244 5.51 -11.97 -18.52
N SER A 245 5.21 -12.23 -17.24
CA SER A 245 3.87 -12.10 -16.66
C SER A 245 3.58 -10.69 -16.10
N GLY A 246 4.63 -9.91 -15.82
CA GLY A 246 4.52 -8.64 -15.10
C GLY A 246 4.19 -8.82 -13.62
N VAL A 247 4.29 -10.02 -13.07
CA VAL A 247 4.10 -10.28 -11.63
C VAL A 247 5.42 -10.03 -10.90
N VAL A 248 5.37 -9.27 -9.81
CA VAL A 248 6.52 -9.10 -8.90
C VAL A 248 6.31 -9.90 -7.62
N GLN A 249 7.33 -10.63 -7.20
CA GLN A 249 7.44 -11.18 -5.85
C GLN A 249 8.20 -10.19 -4.97
N VAL A 250 7.62 -9.81 -3.83
CA VAL A 250 8.15 -8.77 -2.93
C VAL A 250 8.21 -9.28 -1.50
N GLY A 251 9.35 -9.17 -0.83
CA GLY A 251 9.48 -9.54 0.58
C GLY A 251 8.68 -8.62 1.51
N GLY A 252 8.19 -9.16 2.63
CA GLY A 252 7.34 -8.43 3.57
C GLY A 252 8.00 -7.21 4.26
N GLY A 253 9.33 -7.14 4.25
CA GLY A 253 10.11 -6.05 4.81
C GLY A 253 10.40 -4.90 3.84
N VAL A 254 10.08 -5.04 2.55
CA VAL A 254 10.46 -4.06 1.53
C VAL A 254 9.77 -2.71 1.75
N ARG A 255 10.55 -1.62 1.74
CA ARG A 255 10.07 -0.24 1.69
C ARG A 255 9.58 0.15 0.29
N LEU A 256 8.56 1.01 0.20
CA LEU A 256 7.89 1.37 -1.06
C LEU A 256 8.84 1.92 -2.12
N GLY A 257 9.82 2.70 -1.70
CA GLY A 257 10.85 3.24 -2.56
C GLY A 257 11.72 2.18 -3.24
N ASN A 258 12.13 1.16 -2.47
CA ASN A 258 12.88 0.02 -2.98
C ASN A 258 12.03 -0.90 -3.87
N LEU A 259 10.75 -1.07 -3.55
CA LEU A 259 9.78 -1.74 -4.42
C LEU A 259 9.72 -1.03 -5.78
N ALA A 260 9.47 0.28 -5.76
CA ALA A 260 9.30 1.08 -6.97
C ALA A 260 10.56 1.14 -7.83
N ASP A 261 11.73 1.34 -7.22
CA ASP A 261 13.01 1.26 -7.95
C ASP A 261 13.22 -0.13 -8.54
N GLY A 262 13.07 -1.20 -7.74
CA GLY A 262 13.31 -2.57 -8.19
C GLY A 262 12.50 -2.96 -9.42
N ILE A 263 11.19 -2.70 -9.43
CA ILE A 263 10.32 -3.04 -10.58
C ILE A 263 10.56 -2.13 -11.79
N TYR A 264 10.96 -0.87 -11.56
CA TYR A 264 11.27 0.06 -12.65
C TYR A 264 12.58 -0.30 -13.34
N GLN A 265 13.63 -0.67 -12.58
CA GLN A 265 14.91 -1.06 -13.17
C GLN A 265 14.82 -2.41 -13.89
N GLN A 266 14.08 -3.38 -13.34
CA GLN A 266 13.97 -4.72 -13.91
C GLN A 266 13.12 -4.78 -15.20
N GLY A 267 12.09 -3.95 -15.33
CA GLY A 267 11.18 -4.05 -16.48
C GLY A 267 10.35 -2.83 -16.80
N LYS A 268 10.75 -1.63 -16.34
CA LYS A 268 9.97 -0.39 -16.50
C LYS A 268 8.50 -0.59 -16.09
N ARG A 269 8.31 -1.23 -14.94
CA ARG A 269 7.00 -1.51 -14.36
C ARG A 269 6.68 -0.55 -13.22
N ALA A 270 5.41 -0.48 -12.86
CA ALA A 270 4.89 0.37 -11.80
C ALA A 270 3.73 -0.33 -11.06
N LEU A 271 3.47 0.14 -9.84
CA LEU A 271 2.34 -0.20 -9.01
C LEU A 271 1.72 1.10 -8.47
N SER A 272 0.45 1.04 -8.05
CA SER A 272 -0.09 2.10 -7.20
C SER A 272 0.34 1.86 -5.76
N HIS A 273 0.88 2.90 -5.13
CA HIS A 273 1.30 2.91 -3.72
C HIS A 273 1.43 4.35 -3.23
N GLY A 274 1.63 4.53 -1.93
CA GLY A 274 1.84 5.82 -1.28
C GLY A 274 3.13 6.53 -1.69
N THR A 275 3.26 7.78 -1.26
CA THR A 275 4.33 8.68 -1.69
C THR A 275 5.62 8.56 -0.88
N CYS A 276 5.53 8.19 0.40
CA CYS A 276 6.67 8.08 1.30
C CYS A 276 7.54 6.86 0.97
N PRO A 277 8.80 7.03 0.53
CA PRO A 277 9.63 5.91 0.08
C PRO A 277 9.98 4.93 1.20
N ASP A 278 10.05 5.40 2.45
CA ASP A 278 10.46 4.65 3.65
C ASP A 278 9.33 3.88 4.34
N VAL A 279 8.09 4.06 3.89
CA VAL A 279 6.95 3.24 4.34
C VAL A 279 7.15 1.79 3.91
N GLY A 280 6.83 0.84 4.78
CA GLY A 280 6.94 -0.59 4.48
C GLY A 280 5.69 -1.17 3.83
N ILE A 281 5.88 -2.03 2.83
CA ILE A 281 4.80 -2.70 2.09
C ILE A 281 3.84 -3.47 3.01
N GLY A 282 4.38 -4.10 4.06
CA GLY A 282 3.64 -5.00 4.93
C GLY A 282 2.49 -4.32 5.68
N GLY A 283 2.68 -3.08 6.10
CA GLY A 283 1.61 -2.26 6.70
C GLY A 283 0.84 -1.47 5.63
N HIS A 284 1.51 -0.96 4.61
CA HIS A 284 0.86 -0.09 3.64
C HIS A 284 -0.20 -0.82 2.78
N SER A 285 0.22 -1.91 2.13
CA SER A 285 -0.57 -2.62 1.12
C SER A 285 -1.61 -3.56 1.71
N THR A 286 -1.66 -3.71 3.02
CA THR A 286 -2.61 -4.58 3.73
C THR A 286 -3.75 -3.81 4.40
N HIS A 287 -3.74 -2.48 4.34
CA HIS A 287 -4.79 -1.60 4.90
C HIS A 287 -5.25 -0.53 3.89
N GLY A 288 -5.02 -0.79 2.59
CA GLY A 288 -5.39 0.08 1.47
C GLY A 288 -4.16 0.35 0.63
N GLY A 289 -3.51 1.47 0.94
CA GLY A 289 -2.31 1.92 0.26
C GLY A 289 -2.64 2.91 -0.85
N TYR A 290 -3.09 4.08 -0.44
CA TYR A 290 -3.41 5.19 -1.34
C TYR A 290 -2.16 5.98 -1.73
N GLY A 291 -2.06 6.29 -3.02
CA GLY A 291 -1.24 7.36 -3.57
C GLY A 291 -1.86 7.99 -4.82
N THR A 292 -1.07 8.77 -5.56
CA THR A 292 -1.56 9.63 -6.65
C THR A 292 -2.15 8.88 -7.84
N THR A 293 -1.79 7.62 -8.04
CA THR A 293 -2.32 6.77 -9.13
C THR A 293 -3.51 5.91 -8.72
N SER A 294 -3.99 6.01 -7.47
CA SER A 294 -5.02 5.09 -6.95
C SER A 294 -6.35 5.21 -7.71
N ARG A 295 -6.73 6.44 -8.11
CA ARG A 295 -7.92 6.66 -8.93
C ARG A 295 -7.82 6.01 -10.31
N SER A 296 -6.60 5.86 -10.84
CA SER A 296 -6.36 5.21 -12.13
C SER A 296 -6.29 3.70 -12.01
N TRP A 297 -5.66 3.17 -10.95
CA TRP A 297 -5.21 1.77 -10.91
C TRP A 297 -5.75 0.94 -9.74
N GLY A 298 -6.47 1.56 -8.79
CA GLY A 298 -6.86 0.97 -7.52
C GLY A 298 -5.81 1.21 -6.43
N LEU A 299 -6.11 0.78 -5.20
CA LEU A 299 -5.17 0.89 -4.06
C LEU A 299 -4.03 -0.11 -4.20
N ALA A 300 -2.95 0.06 -3.43
CA ALA A 300 -1.84 -0.90 -3.41
C ALA A 300 -2.30 -2.34 -3.13
N MET A 301 -3.27 -2.51 -2.23
CA MET A 301 -3.87 -3.81 -1.92
C MET A 301 -4.55 -4.48 -3.12
N ASP A 302 -5.08 -3.69 -4.05
CA ASP A 302 -5.87 -4.19 -5.18
C ASP A 302 -4.99 -4.89 -6.22
N ALA A 303 -3.67 -4.64 -6.18
CA ALA A 303 -2.69 -5.30 -7.03
C ALA A 303 -2.16 -6.63 -6.45
N ILE A 304 -2.46 -6.95 -5.18
CA ILE A 304 -2.02 -8.21 -4.56
C ILE A 304 -2.84 -9.37 -5.16
N ILE A 305 -2.18 -10.29 -5.85
CA ILE A 305 -2.81 -11.49 -6.44
C ILE A 305 -2.59 -12.75 -5.60
N ALA A 306 -1.53 -12.77 -4.79
CA ALA A 306 -1.30 -13.80 -3.78
C ALA A 306 -0.35 -13.30 -2.69
N ALA A 307 -0.27 -14.02 -1.57
CA ALA A 307 0.69 -13.79 -0.51
C ALA A 307 1.13 -15.12 0.13
N ASP A 308 2.38 -15.20 0.58
CA ASP A 308 2.83 -16.25 1.48
C ASP A 308 2.70 -15.74 2.92
N VAL A 309 1.92 -16.43 3.74
CA VAL A 309 1.48 -15.96 5.07
C VAL A 309 1.80 -16.99 6.15
N VAL A 310 2.46 -16.56 7.22
CA VAL A 310 2.65 -17.34 8.44
C VAL A 310 1.47 -17.10 9.39
N LEU A 311 0.72 -18.15 9.69
CA LEU A 311 -0.44 -18.12 10.60
C LEU A 311 -0.04 -18.25 12.06
N ALA A 312 -0.99 -18.04 12.98
CA ALA A 312 -0.74 -18.01 14.43
C ALA A 312 -0.24 -19.35 15.01
N ASN A 313 -0.44 -20.46 14.29
CA ASN A 313 0.10 -21.77 14.63
C ASN A 313 1.49 -22.04 14.01
N GLY A 314 2.11 -21.06 13.36
CA GLY A 314 3.39 -21.17 12.68
C GLY A 314 3.34 -21.81 11.28
N THR A 315 2.17 -22.15 10.75
CA THR A 315 2.05 -22.72 9.40
C THR A 315 2.26 -21.63 8.34
N LEU A 316 3.14 -21.89 7.37
CA LEU A 316 3.29 -21.08 6.16
C LEU A 316 2.31 -21.56 5.09
N ILE A 317 1.42 -20.68 4.65
CA ILE A 317 0.44 -20.95 3.59
C ILE A 317 0.62 -19.99 2.42
N LYS A 318 0.09 -20.35 1.25
CA LYS A 318 -0.16 -19.41 0.16
C LYS A 318 -1.63 -19.03 0.14
N ALA A 319 -1.93 -17.73 0.14
CA ALA A 319 -3.27 -17.18 0.07
C ALA A 319 -3.46 -16.47 -1.28
N SER A 320 -4.51 -16.83 -2.02
CA SER A 320 -4.91 -16.26 -3.31
C SER A 320 -6.44 -16.38 -3.48
N SER A 321 -6.97 -15.93 -4.62
CA SER A 321 -8.40 -16.11 -4.93
C SER A 321 -8.83 -17.57 -5.05
N THR A 322 -7.90 -18.50 -5.28
CA THR A 322 -8.18 -19.94 -5.49
C THR A 322 -7.65 -20.84 -4.37
N GLN A 323 -6.89 -20.28 -3.42
CA GLN A 323 -6.29 -21.04 -2.31
C GLN A 323 -6.35 -20.19 -1.03
N ASN A 324 -6.93 -20.72 0.05
CA ASN A 324 -7.11 -19.96 1.30
C ASN A 324 -7.80 -18.60 1.08
N SER A 325 -8.86 -18.59 0.26
CA SER A 325 -9.51 -17.38 -0.26
C SER A 325 -10.06 -16.45 0.81
N GLU A 326 -10.56 -16.98 1.93
CA GLU A 326 -11.03 -16.16 3.06
C GLU A 326 -9.87 -15.41 3.73
N ILE A 327 -8.70 -16.04 3.87
CA ILE A 327 -7.49 -15.38 4.38
C ILE A 327 -7.02 -14.35 3.37
N TYR A 328 -6.99 -14.68 2.08
CA TYR A 328 -6.65 -13.74 1.02
C TYR A 328 -7.57 -12.51 0.97
N TRP A 329 -8.86 -12.68 1.24
CA TRP A 329 -9.80 -11.57 1.43
C TRP A 329 -9.45 -10.75 2.68
N GLY A 330 -9.24 -11.40 3.83
CA GLY A 330 -8.98 -10.73 5.11
C GLY A 330 -7.68 -9.94 5.17
N ILE A 331 -6.58 -10.48 4.64
CA ILE A 331 -5.26 -9.81 4.67
C ILE A 331 -5.21 -8.56 3.78
N ARG A 332 -6.15 -8.41 2.84
CA ARG A 332 -6.35 -7.17 2.09
C ARG A 332 -7.32 -6.27 2.86
N GLY A 333 -6.92 -5.88 4.07
CA GLY A 333 -7.67 -5.00 4.96
C GLY A 333 -7.30 -5.11 6.44
N ALA A 334 -6.87 -6.28 6.90
CA ALA A 334 -6.59 -6.55 8.32
C ALA A 334 -5.50 -7.63 8.52
N ALA A 335 -4.39 -7.56 7.75
CA ALA A 335 -3.35 -8.60 7.79
C ALA A 335 -2.67 -8.72 9.17
N GLU A 336 -2.42 -7.60 9.84
CA GLU A 336 -1.82 -7.52 11.17
C GLU A 336 -2.58 -8.30 12.24
N SER A 337 -3.87 -8.59 12.00
CA SER A 337 -4.72 -9.39 12.85
C SER A 337 -4.78 -10.88 12.45
N LEU A 338 -4.31 -11.26 11.26
CA LEU A 338 -4.57 -12.59 10.68
C LEU A 338 -3.30 -13.40 10.40
N GLY A 339 -2.15 -12.76 10.21
CA GLY A 339 -0.90 -13.45 9.89
C GLY A 339 0.24 -12.53 9.53
N ILE A 340 1.44 -13.10 9.39
CA ILE A 340 2.63 -12.37 8.96
C ILE A 340 2.90 -12.70 7.50
N ILE A 341 2.77 -11.70 6.62
CA ILE A 341 3.09 -11.85 5.20
C ILE A 341 4.60 -11.77 5.02
N VAL A 342 5.20 -12.86 4.53
CA VAL A 342 6.64 -12.92 4.23
C VAL A 342 6.94 -12.61 2.77
N ASN A 343 6.01 -12.91 1.85
CA ASN A 343 6.08 -12.50 0.45
C ASN A 343 4.71 -12.04 -0.06
N PHE A 344 4.71 -10.96 -0.84
CA PHE A 344 3.62 -10.51 -1.68
C PHE A 344 3.87 -10.93 -3.13
N TYR A 345 2.79 -11.23 -3.85
CA TYR A 345 2.80 -11.37 -5.31
C TYR A 345 1.84 -10.33 -5.88
N MET A 346 2.35 -9.41 -6.68
CA MET A 346 1.59 -8.26 -7.15
C MET A 346 1.62 -8.14 -8.66
N GLN A 347 0.47 -7.87 -9.27
CA GLN A 347 0.37 -7.62 -10.70
C GLN A 347 0.78 -6.17 -11.00
N THR A 348 1.94 -6.00 -11.63
CA THR A 348 2.43 -4.67 -12.03
C THR A 348 1.78 -4.22 -13.34
N ARG A 349 1.90 -2.92 -13.63
CA ARG A 349 1.57 -2.29 -14.92
C ARG A 349 2.83 -1.73 -15.57
N ALA A 350 2.76 -1.41 -16.86
CA ALA A 350 3.83 -0.63 -17.48
C ALA A 350 3.92 0.74 -16.81
N ALA A 351 5.14 1.17 -16.45
CA ALA A 351 5.36 2.52 -15.96
C ALA A 351 5.04 3.51 -17.10
N PRO A 352 4.26 4.57 -16.86
CA PRO A 352 4.06 5.62 -17.84
C PRO A 352 5.41 6.22 -18.26
N GLU A 353 5.60 6.52 -19.55
CA GLU A 353 6.80 7.23 -19.99
C GLU A 353 6.89 8.62 -19.36
N SER A 354 5.75 9.28 -19.23
CA SER A 354 5.63 10.54 -18.52
C SER A 354 4.26 10.71 -17.87
N VAL A 355 4.19 11.65 -16.92
CA VAL A 355 2.99 12.05 -16.20
C VAL A 355 2.99 13.57 -16.06
N THR A 356 1.81 14.19 -16.06
CA THR A 356 1.69 15.62 -15.76
C THR A 356 1.44 15.81 -14.27
N TYR A 357 2.38 16.45 -13.59
CA TYR A 357 2.21 16.99 -12.24
C TYR A 357 1.65 18.41 -12.32
N PHE A 358 0.75 18.74 -11.40
CA PHE A 358 0.28 20.11 -11.24
C PHE A 358 0.17 20.52 -9.78
N ALA A 359 0.32 21.82 -9.52
CA ALA A 359 0.07 22.45 -8.22
C ALA A 359 -0.50 23.86 -8.40
N ILE A 360 -1.54 24.19 -7.64
CA ILE A 360 -2.29 25.44 -7.70
C ILE A 360 -2.40 25.98 -6.27
N PRO A 361 -1.57 26.97 -5.90
CA PRO A 361 -1.68 27.63 -4.60
C PRO A 361 -2.72 28.75 -4.63
N TRP A 362 -3.46 28.95 -3.54
CA TRP A 362 -4.36 30.09 -3.34
C TRP A 362 -3.96 30.87 -2.09
N THR A 363 -3.73 32.17 -2.24
CA THR A 363 -3.32 33.07 -1.14
C THR A 363 -4.50 33.75 -0.45
N GLY A 364 -5.71 33.64 -1.01
CA GLY A 364 -6.93 34.29 -0.50
C GLY A 364 -7.99 33.34 0.06
N MET A 365 -7.73 32.04 0.11
CA MET A 365 -8.76 31.05 0.44
C MET A 365 -9.30 31.24 1.87
N PHE A 366 -8.41 31.59 2.80
CA PHE A 366 -8.77 31.78 4.21
C PHE A 366 -9.25 33.20 4.55
N ALA A 367 -9.32 34.13 3.58
CA ALA A 367 -9.62 35.53 3.85
C ALA A 367 -11.01 35.77 4.47
N LYS A 368 -11.98 34.92 4.12
CA LYS A 368 -13.34 34.90 4.70
C LYS A 368 -13.84 33.47 4.74
N GLN A 369 -14.68 33.15 5.73
CA GLN A 369 -15.34 31.84 5.81
C GLN A 369 -16.09 31.49 4.52
N SER A 370 -16.84 32.44 3.95
CA SER A 370 -17.57 32.22 2.70
C SER A 370 -16.65 31.87 1.53
N THR A 371 -15.48 32.53 1.41
CA THR A 371 -14.51 32.24 0.36
C THR A 371 -13.97 30.81 0.48
N PHE A 372 -13.64 30.39 1.71
CA PHE A 372 -13.19 29.02 1.96
C PHE A 372 -14.28 28.00 1.62
N THR A 373 -15.49 28.21 2.11
CA THR A 373 -16.62 27.31 1.91
C THR A 373 -17.03 27.21 0.44
N ASP A 374 -17.19 28.33 -0.25
CA ASP A 374 -17.52 28.35 -1.68
C ASP A 374 -16.41 27.73 -2.52
N GLY A 375 -15.15 27.97 -2.17
CA GLY A 375 -13.99 27.36 -2.82
C GLY A 375 -13.98 25.84 -2.69
N TRP A 376 -14.26 25.31 -1.49
CA TRP A 376 -14.38 23.86 -1.29
C TRP A 376 -15.60 23.28 -2.03
N LEU A 377 -16.77 23.92 -1.95
CA LEU A 377 -17.95 23.45 -2.67
C LEU A 377 -17.69 23.40 -4.19
N ARG A 378 -16.93 24.37 -4.73
CA ARG A 378 -16.48 24.36 -6.13
C ARG A 378 -15.54 23.20 -6.45
N LEU A 379 -14.55 22.91 -5.59
CA LEU A 379 -13.68 21.74 -5.77
C LEU A 379 -14.46 20.42 -5.70
N GLN A 380 -15.48 20.33 -4.85
CA GLN A 380 -16.37 19.17 -4.76
C GLN A 380 -17.26 19.01 -5.99
N GLU A 381 -17.78 20.11 -6.54
CA GLU A 381 -18.51 20.11 -7.81
C GLU A 381 -17.62 19.54 -8.93
N ILE A 382 -16.38 20.01 -9.03
CA ILE A 382 -15.39 19.50 -9.99
C ILE A 382 -15.17 18.00 -9.77
N ALA A 383 -14.90 17.58 -8.52
CA ALA A 383 -14.64 16.20 -8.14
C ALA A 383 -15.76 15.22 -8.54
N ARG A 384 -17.01 15.69 -8.64
CA ARG A 384 -18.19 14.89 -9.01
C ARG A 384 -18.57 15.02 -10.49
N ASN A 385 -17.92 15.90 -11.25
CA ASN A 385 -18.28 16.16 -12.65
C ASN A 385 -17.47 15.28 -13.61
N SER A 386 -18.13 14.29 -14.22
CA SER A 386 -17.50 13.33 -15.14
C SER A 386 -17.00 13.93 -16.45
N SER A 387 -17.39 15.16 -16.79
CA SER A 387 -16.87 15.88 -17.95
C SER A 387 -15.53 16.58 -17.67
N ILE A 388 -15.15 16.71 -16.39
CA ILE A 388 -13.90 17.34 -15.95
C ILE A 388 -12.97 16.29 -15.34
N ILE A 389 -13.51 15.44 -14.46
CA ILE A 389 -12.77 14.44 -13.71
C ILE A 389 -13.11 13.05 -14.25
N ASP A 390 -12.08 12.29 -14.61
CA ASP A 390 -12.14 10.88 -14.97
C ASP A 390 -11.04 10.11 -14.20
N ASN A 391 -10.80 8.85 -14.54
CA ASN A 391 -9.79 8.04 -13.87
C ASN A 391 -8.33 8.47 -14.13
N ARG A 392 -8.06 9.42 -15.02
CA ARG A 392 -6.70 9.87 -15.38
C ARG A 392 -6.18 10.95 -14.44
N ILE A 393 -7.02 11.56 -13.63
CA ILE A 393 -6.62 12.64 -12.72
C ILE A 393 -6.77 12.21 -11.26
N SER A 394 -5.86 12.64 -10.40
CA SER A 394 -6.02 12.57 -8.95
C SER A 394 -5.41 13.83 -8.35
N PHE A 395 -5.99 14.33 -7.27
CA PHE A 395 -5.48 15.51 -6.58
C PHE A 395 -5.76 15.46 -5.09
N GLY A 396 -4.95 16.17 -4.33
CA GLY A 396 -5.15 16.43 -2.91
C GLY A 396 -5.02 17.91 -2.59
N VAL A 397 -5.73 18.35 -1.57
CA VAL A 397 -5.63 19.70 -1.02
C VAL A 397 -4.79 19.63 0.25
N TYR A 398 -3.71 20.40 0.26
CA TYR A 398 -2.93 20.68 1.46
C TYR A 398 -3.39 22.01 2.06
N LEU A 399 -3.60 22.01 3.36
CA LEU A 399 -3.77 23.23 4.15
C LEU A 399 -3.09 23.13 5.50
N ASP A 400 -2.78 24.26 6.12
CA ASP A 400 -2.12 24.30 7.43
C ASP A 400 -2.53 25.50 8.28
N ASN A 401 -1.99 25.56 9.50
CA ASN A 401 -2.21 26.64 10.44
C ASN A 401 -1.57 27.99 10.03
N SER A 402 -0.87 28.05 8.89
CA SER A 402 -0.32 29.29 8.32
C SER A 402 -1.18 29.83 7.17
N ASP A 403 -2.43 29.39 7.07
CA ASP A 403 -3.39 29.74 6.02
C ASP A 403 -2.90 29.33 4.60
N THR A 404 -2.02 28.33 4.51
CA THR A 404 -1.67 27.74 3.21
C THR A 404 -2.87 26.99 2.66
N PHE A 405 -3.20 27.18 1.39
CA PHE A 405 -4.15 26.34 0.67
C PHE A 405 -3.60 26.03 -0.72
N SER A 406 -3.27 24.76 -0.98
CA SER A 406 -2.63 24.34 -2.22
C SER A 406 -3.22 23.02 -2.69
N LEU A 407 -3.70 22.98 -3.93
CA LEU A 407 -4.13 21.75 -4.57
C LEU A 407 -3.01 21.24 -5.46
N SER A 408 -2.62 19.97 -5.35
CA SER A 408 -1.67 19.35 -6.28
C SER A 408 -2.14 17.98 -6.73
N GLY A 409 -1.60 17.51 -7.85
CA GLY A 409 -2.17 16.36 -8.52
C GLY A 409 -1.28 15.63 -9.51
N TYR A 410 -1.81 14.48 -9.89
CA TYR A 410 -1.39 13.61 -10.97
C TYR A 410 -2.39 13.73 -12.12
N PHE A 411 -1.89 13.82 -13.34
CA PHE A 411 -2.71 13.68 -14.54
C PHE A 411 -2.01 12.79 -15.58
N SER A 412 -2.71 11.72 -15.99
CA SER A 412 -2.34 10.80 -17.06
C SER A 412 -2.71 11.39 -18.42
N GLY A 413 -2.09 12.52 -18.74
CA GLY A 413 -2.29 13.26 -19.98
C GLY A 413 -1.21 14.31 -20.14
N THR A 414 -1.30 15.11 -21.20
CA THR A 414 -0.26 16.11 -21.52
C THR A 414 -0.46 17.41 -20.74
N VAL A 415 0.62 18.16 -20.56
CA VAL A 415 0.58 19.53 -20.00
C VAL A 415 -0.37 20.43 -20.81
N ALA A 416 -0.37 20.30 -22.15
CA ALA A 416 -1.24 21.09 -23.02
C ALA A 416 -2.73 20.75 -22.83
N GLU A 417 -3.06 19.46 -22.69
CA GLU A 417 -4.42 19.02 -22.38
C GLU A 417 -4.87 19.54 -21.01
N PHE A 418 -4.03 19.41 -19.99
CA PHE A 418 -4.33 19.91 -18.64
C PHE A 418 -4.59 21.42 -18.65
N ASN A 419 -3.69 22.19 -19.26
CA ASN A 419 -3.80 23.65 -19.32
C ASN A 419 -5.02 24.15 -20.11
N SER A 420 -5.45 23.42 -21.13
CA SER A 420 -6.57 23.84 -21.98
C SER A 420 -7.94 23.40 -21.46
N LYS A 421 -8.02 22.25 -20.76
CA LYS A 421 -9.30 21.63 -20.36
C LYS A 421 -9.55 21.62 -18.86
N ILE A 422 -8.51 21.43 -18.06
CA ILE A 422 -8.67 21.12 -16.63
C ILE A 422 -8.31 22.31 -15.74
N LEU A 423 -7.16 22.94 -15.98
CA LEU A 423 -6.72 24.12 -15.22
C LEU A 423 -7.78 25.25 -15.22
N PRO A 424 -8.42 25.60 -16.36
CA PRO A 424 -9.45 26.64 -16.35
C PRO A 424 -10.62 26.31 -15.43
N GLU A 425 -11.00 25.03 -15.32
CA GLU A 425 -12.08 24.59 -14.43
C GLU A 425 -11.70 24.74 -12.96
N PHE A 426 -10.46 24.42 -12.59
CA PHE A 426 -9.96 24.67 -11.23
C PHE A 426 -9.85 26.16 -10.87
N LEU A 427 -9.69 27.06 -11.85
CA LEU A 427 -9.60 28.50 -11.60
C LEU A 427 -10.96 29.21 -11.68
N ARG A 428 -11.94 28.63 -12.38
CA ARG A 428 -13.26 29.21 -12.58
C ARG A 428 -14.01 29.36 -11.26
N ASN A 429 -14.43 30.59 -10.96
CA ASN A 429 -15.15 30.96 -9.74
C ASN A 429 -14.37 30.72 -8.44
N MET A 430 -13.03 30.68 -8.51
CA MET A 430 -12.15 30.59 -7.34
C MET A 430 -11.53 31.96 -7.04
N PRO A 431 -11.06 32.22 -5.79
CA PRO A 431 -10.24 33.40 -5.52
C PRO A 431 -8.97 33.41 -6.39
N PRO A 432 -8.29 34.56 -6.53
CA PRO A 432 -7.04 34.64 -7.28
C PRO A 432 -6.03 33.59 -6.80
N ALA A 433 -5.59 32.74 -7.73
CA ALA A 433 -4.54 31.76 -7.49
C ALA A 433 -3.16 32.43 -7.63
N GLY A 434 -2.16 31.87 -6.95
CA GLY A 434 -0.76 32.12 -7.25
C GLY A 434 -0.36 31.44 -8.57
N THR A 435 0.94 31.47 -8.89
CA THR A 435 1.46 30.85 -10.11
C THR A 435 1.30 29.33 -10.06
N ALA A 436 0.39 28.79 -10.88
CA ALA A 436 0.23 27.36 -11.03
C ALA A 436 1.50 26.73 -11.63
N THR A 437 1.91 25.58 -11.09
CA THR A 437 2.93 24.72 -11.68
C THR A 437 2.23 23.62 -12.46
N VAL A 438 2.56 23.43 -13.74
CA VAL A 438 2.11 22.28 -14.54
C VAL A 438 3.30 21.78 -15.34
N LYS A 439 3.76 20.56 -15.07
CA LYS A 439 5.02 20.02 -15.60
C LYS A 439 4.90 18.54 -15.92
N SER A 440 5.57 18.14 -17.00
CA SER A 440 5.74 16.74 -17.35
C SER A 440 6.97 16.16 -16.64
N TYR A 441 6.83 14.99 -16.04
CA TYR A 441 7.92 14.24 -15.41
C TYR A 441 7.95 12.81 -15.95
N GLY A 442 9.15 12.24 -16.10
CA GLY A 442 9.26 10.78 -16.26
C GLY A 442 8.78 10.06 -15.00
N TRP A 443 8.29 8.82 -15.12
CA TRP A 443 7.71 8.12 -13.97
C TRP A 443 8.64 8.06 -12.74
N TYR A 444 9.91 7.73 -12.93
CA TYR A 444 10.85 7.64 -11.82
C TYR A 444 11.10 9.01 -11.17
N ASP A 445 11.35 10.05 -11.96
CA ASP A 445 11.56 11.42 -11.46
C ASP A 445 10.31 11.98 -10.76
N TYR A 446 9.12 11.56 -11.22
CA TYR A 446 7.86 11.88 -10.56
C TYR A 446 7.78 11.23 -9.17
N LEU A 447 8.19 9.97 -9.02
CA LEU A 447 8.25 9.34 -7.70
C LEU A 447 9.28 10.02 -6.78
N VAL A 448 10.43 10.45 -7.32
CA VAL A 448 11.43 11.25 -6.58
C VAL A 448 10.82 12.57 -6.12
N LEU A 449 10.09 13.29 -6.99
CA LEU A 449 9.38 14.51 -6.65
C LEU A 449 8.38 14.31 -5.49
N LEU A 450 7.58 13.24 -5.55
CA LEU A 450 6.61 12.92 -4.51
C LEU A 450 7.26 12.51 -3.19
N GLY A 451 8.37 11.77 -3.26
CA GLY A 451 9.12 11.33 -2.09
C GLY A 451 9.81 12.47 -1.34
N GLY A 452 9.93 13.66 -1.95
CA GLY A 452 10.58 14.82 -1.33
C GLY A 452 12.08 14.62 -1.05
N LYS A 453 12.70 13.60 -1.65
CA LYS A 453 14.10 13.19 -1.48
C LYS A 453 14.83 13.29 -2.82
N ASP A 454 16.16 13.20 -2.80
CA ASP A 454 16.97 13.16 -4.03
C ASP A 454 16.89 11.79 -4.74
N THR A 455 16.38 10.78 -4.04
CA THR A 455 16.17 9.42 -4.53
C THR A 455 15.02 8.78 -3.77
N ILE A 456 14.33 7.82 -4.42
CA ILE A 456 13.35 6.95 -3.75
C ILE A 456 14.01 5.71 -3.14
N LYS A 457 15.31 5.48 -3.34
CA LYS A 457 16.00 4.34 -2.73
C LYS A 457 16.12 4.54 -1.22
N GLU A 458 15.84 3.47 -0.49
CA GLU A 458 15.91 3.43 0.96
C GLU A 458 16.93 2.38 1.40
N PRO A 459 17.55 2.53 2.59
CA PRO A 459 18.38 1.48 3.17
C PRO A 459 17.65 0.14 3.25
N THR A 460 18.38 -0.95 3.01
CA THR A 460 17.85 -2.32 3.00
C THR A 460 18.23 -3.11 4.26
N THR A 461 19.10 -2.56 5.09
CA THR A 461 19.48 -3.07 6.41
C THR A 461 19.40 -1.93 7.42
N ASP A 462 19.47 -2.28 8.70
CA ASP A 462 19.61 -1.33 9.80
C ASP A 462 18.51 -0.27 9.79
N TYR A 463 17.25 -0.73 9.62
CA TYR A 463 16.11 0.18 9.43
C TYR A 463 16.00 1.19 10.57
N ALA A 464 16.38 0.78 11.78
CA ALA A 464 16.35 1.61 12.96
C ALA A 464 17.43 2.71 12.98
N GLU A 465 18.59 2.52 12.32
CA GLU A 465 19.59 3.58 12.16
C GLU A 465 19.16 4.66 11.17
N HIS A 466 18.28 4.28 10.24
CA HIS A 466 17.80 5.09 9.13
C HIS A 466 16.31 5.42 9.21
N ALA A 467 15.70 5.23 10.38
CA ALA A 467 14.31 5.54 10.59
C ALA A 467 14.13 7.06 10.70
N ASP A 468 13.21 7.60 9.91
CA ASP A 468 12.65 8.91 10.19
C ASP A 468 11.77 8.78 11.44
N HIS A 469 11.83 9.77 12.33
CA HIS A 469 11.03 9.81 13.54
C HIS A 469 10.32 11.15 13.64
N ASP A 470 9.08 11.14 14.11
CA ASP A 470 8.30 12.35 14.36
C ASP A 470 7.54 12.23 15.69
N THR A 471 7.17 13.36 16.28
CA THR A 471 6.34 13.43 17.49
C THR A 471 5.01 14.09 17.14
N PHE A 472 3.94 13.31 17.08
CA PHE A 472 2.68 13.81 16.54
C PHE A 472 1.44 13.07 17.05
N PHE A 473 0.29 13.66 16.76
CA PHE A 473 -0.99 12.99 16.74
C PHE A 473 -1.68 13.22 15.39
N ALA A 474 -2.22 12.15 14.81
CA ALA A 474 -2.93 12.21 13.54
C ALA A 474 -4.24 11.45 13.63
N LYS A 475 -5.21 11.89 12.84
CA LYS A 475 -6.53 11.28 12.70
C LYS A 475 -7.00 11.45 11.26
N SER A 476 -7.78 10.51 10.78
CA SER A 476 -8.39 10.57 9.45
C SER A 476 -9.90 10.80 9.52
N LEU A 477 -10.47 11.19 8.39
CA LEU A 477 -11.91 11.28 8.19
C LEU A 477 -12.19 10.88 6.74
N THR A 478 -13.09 9.93 6.53
CA THR A 478 -13.57 9.60 5.18
C THR A 478 -14.97 10.14 5.00
N VAL A 479 -15.21 10.77 3.85
CA VAL A 479 -16.47 11.43 3.50
C VAL A 479 -17.11 10.66 2.34
N PRO A 480 -18.30 10.05 2.53
CA PRO A 480 -18.99 9.32 1.47
C PRO A 480 -19.26 10.18 0.23
N GLU A 481 -19.19 9.56 -0.95
CA GLU A 481 -19.41 10.23 -2.22
C GLU A 481 -20.84 10.68 -2.45
N THR A 482 -21.81 9.97 -1.89
CA THR A 482 -23.23 10.36 -1.93
C THR A 482 -23.43 11.73 -1.30
N ASP A 483 -22.79 11.94 -0.15
CA ASP A 483 -23.06 13.07 0.73
C ASP A 483 -22.14 14.25 0.43
N GLY A 484 -20.83 13.99 0.29
CA GLY A 484 -19.82 15.04 0.27
C GLY A 484 -19.80 15.87 1.56
N LEU A 485 -19.12 17.01 1.53
CA LEU A 485 -19.14 18.00 2.60
C LEU A 485 -20.23 19.05 2.33
N SER A 486 -21.02 19.35 3.36
CA SER A 486 -22.00 20.43 3.36
C SER A 486 -21.35 21.78 3.66
N ALA A 487 -22.03 22.87 3.27
CA ALA A 487 -21.61 24.23 3.64
C ALA A 487 -21.50 24.42 5.15
N ALA A 488 -22.41 23.81 5.93
CA ALA A 488 -22.38 23.88 7.39
C ALA A 488 -21.13 23.20 7.97
N ALA A 489 -20.77 22.02 7.46
CA ALA A 489 -19.54 21.32 7.85
C ALA A 489 -18.28 22.09 7.50
N LEU A 490 -18.22 22.69 6.31
CA LEU A 490 -17.09 23.51 5.87
C LEU A 490 -16.95 24.80 6.69
N ASN A 491 -18.07 25.46 7.00
CA ASN A 491 -18.09 26.63 7.89
C ASN A 491 -17.57 26.28 9.28
N ALA A 492 -18.07 25.19 9.88
CA ALA A 492 -17.65 24.74 11.20
C ALA A 492 -16.16 24.35 11.22
N TYR A 493 -15.69 23.67 10.17
CA TYR A 493 -14.28 23.34 9.99
C TYR A 493 -13.41 24.59 9.92
N TYR A 494 -13.79 25.58 9.10
CA TYR A 494 -13.10 26.87 8.99
C TYR A 494 -13.02 27.58 10.35
N ASP A 495 -14.15 27.72 11.05
CA ASP A 495 -14.21 28.42 12.34
C ASP A 495 -13.30 27.73 13.36
N TYR A 496 -13.32 26.39 13.39
CA TYR A 496 -12.48 25.61 14.29
C TYR A 496 -11.00 25.87 14.02
N ILE A 497 -10.55 25.67 12.78
CA ILE A 497 -9.13 25.76 12.45
C ILE A 497 -8.57 27.18 12.50
N LYS A 498 -9.42 28.21 12.31
CA LYS A 498 -9.03 29.62 12.48
C LYS A 498 -8.93 30.06 13.94
N SER A 499 -9.64 29.38 14.84
CA SER A 499 -9.61 29.68 16.28
C SER A 499 -8.48 28.97 17.04
N GLY A 500 -7.88 27.95 16.42
CA GLY A 500 -6.86 27.10 17.01
C GLY A 500 -5.46 27.71 17.09
N SER A 501 -4.64 27.14 17.98
CA SER A 501 -3.23 27.52 18.16
C SER A 501 -2.24 26.37 18.00
N VAL A 502 -2.72 25.17 17.64
CA VAL A 502 -1.86 23.99 17.42
C VAL A 502 -1.26 24.06 16.01
N THR A 503 0.02 23.73 15.88
CA THR A 503 0.65 23.53 14.58
C THR A 503 0.10 22.26 13.94
N PHE A 504 -0.55 22.40 12.79
CA PHE A 504 -1.17 21.28 12.08
C PHE A 504 -1.05 21.48 10.57
N TYR A 505 -1.18 20.38 9.85
CA TYR A 505 -1.57 20.38 8.46
C TYR A 505 -2.66 19.33 8.21
N SER A 506 -3.42 19.54 7.13
CA SER A 506 -4.39 18.59 6.62
C SER A 506 -4.10 18.30 5.16
N ILE A 507 -4.09 17.03 4.78
CA ILE A 507 -4.08 16.58 3.39
C ILE A 507 -5.43 15.93 3.11
N ILE A 508 -6.17 16.48 2.17
CA ILE A 508 -7.54 16.05 1.83
C ILE A 508 -7.52 15.56 0.39
N ASN A 509 -7.51 14.24 0.22
CA ASN A 509 -7.34 13.59 -1.06
C ASN A 509 -8.68 13.30 -1.74
N LEU A 510 -8.76 13.58 -3.04
CA LEU A 510 -9.82 13.02 -3.87
C LEU A 510 -9.61 11.52 -3.99
N TYR A 511 -10.55 10.75 -3.47
CA TYR A 511 -10.49 9.30 -3.40
C TYR A 511 -11.40 8.67 -4.46
N GLY A 512 -12.69 8.97 -4.38
CA GLY A 512 -13.72 8.50 -5.29
C GLY A 512 -13.96 9.42 -6.49
N GLY A 513 -15.23 9.62 -6.82
CA GLY A 513 -15.64 10.42 -7.97
C GLY A 513 -15.62 9.64 -9.29
N PRO A 514 -16.09 10.25 -10.39
CA PRO A 514 -16.23 9.58 -11.67
C PRO A 514 -14.94 8.90 -12.15
N GLY A 515 -15.07 7.63 -12.52
CA GLY A 515 -13.99 6.81 -13.05
C GLY A 515 -13.01 6.26 -12.00
N SER A 516 -13.11 6.60 -10.71
CA SER A 516 -12.15 6.09 -9.71
C SER A 516 -12.14 4.57 -9.67
N ALA A 517 -10.96 3.98 -9.93
CA ALA A 517 -10.75 2.54 -9.89
C ALA A 517 -11.00 1.94 -8.49
N ILE A 518 -10.83 2.75 -7.43
CA ILE A 518 -11.09 2.36 -6.04
C ILE A 518 -12.56 1.93 -5.88
N ASN A 519 -13.47 2.73 -6.45
CA ASN A 519 -14.93 2.59 -6.30
C ASN A 519 -15.51 1.51 -7.22
N THR A 520 -14.68 0.89 -8.07
CA THR A 520 -15.10 -0.25 -8.90
C THR A 520 -15.08 -1.58 -8.14
N LYS A 521 -14.61 -1.58 -6.89
CA LYS A 521 -14.51 -2.72 -6.00
C LYS A 521 -15.40 -2.49 -4.78
N ASP A 522 -15.77 -3.57 -4.11
CA ASP A 522 -16.58 -3.54 -2.89
C ASP A 522 -15.94 -4.39 -1.79
N THR A 523 -16.65 -4.53 -0.67
CA THR A 523 -16.21 -5.32 0.48
C THR A 523 -16.21 -6.84 0.23
N SER A 524 -16.78 -7.32 -0.88
CA SER A 524 -16.64 -8.72 -1.29
C SER A 524 -15.26 -8.98 -1.91
N PHE A 525 -14.67 -7.96 -2.55
CA PHE A 525 -13.35 -8.06 -3.18
C PHE A 525 -12.23 -8.16 -2.15
N ALA A 526 -12.28 -7.36 -1.07
CA ALA A 526 -11.26 -7.27 -0.02
C ALA A 526 -11.89 -6.80 1.29
N ALA A 527 -11.25 -7.04 2.43
CA ALA A 527 -11.72 -6.62 3.76
C ALA A 527 -11.50 -5.11 4.03
N TYR A 528 -11.91 -4.27 3.08
CA TYR A 528 -11.66 -2.83 3.07
C TYR A 528 -12.93 -2.05 2.76
N SER A 529 -13.29 -1.10 3.63
CA SER A 529 -14.62 -0.50 3.65
C SER A 529 -14.73 0.88 3.01
N ASP A 530 -13.65 1.66 2.86
CA ASP A 530 -13.70 3.01 2.25
C ASP A 530 -13.81 2.96 0.71
N ARG A 531 -14.70 2.13 0.16
CA ARG A 531 -14.87 1.96 -1.30
C ARG A 531 -15.78 3.01 -1.93
N ASP A 532 -16.51 3.77 -1.13
CA ASP A 532 -17.49 4.77 -1.54
C ASP A 532 -17.12 6.20 -1.10
N SER A 533 -15.90 6.40 -0.60
CA SER A 533 -15.44 7.71 -0.12
C SER A 533 -15.09 8.65 -1.29
N LEU A 534 -15.55 9.90 -1.23
CA LEU A 534 -15.11 10.97 -2.13
C LEU A 534 -13.86 11.67 -1.60
N TRP A 535 -13.85 12.01 -0.31
CA TRP A 535 -12.71 12.67 0.33
C TRP A 535 -12.13 11.80 1.44
N VAL A 536 -10.80 11.76 1.51
CA VAL A 536 -10.08 11.17 2.65
C VAL A 536 -9.13 12.20 3.22
N PHE A 537 -9.36 12.54 4.49
CA PHE A 537 -8.56 13.47 5.27
C PHE A 537 -7.42 12.72 5.97
N GLN A 538 -6.26 13.34 5.97
CA GLN A 538 -5.17 13.10 6.88
C GLN A 538 -4.97 14.40 7.67
N ASN A 539 -5.48 14.45 8.90
CA ASN A 539 -5.29 15.59 9.79
C ASN A 539 -4.12 15.26 10.71
N TYR A 540 -3.10 16.11 10.74
CA TYR A 540 -1.84 15.84 11.42
C TYR A 540 -1.41 17.03 12.28
N GLY A 541 -1.29 16.81 13.59
CA GLY A 541 -0.85 17.81 14.55
C GLY A 541 0.54 17.49 15.10
N THR A 542 1.42 18.48 15.14
CA THR A 542 2.78 18.33 15.65
C THR A 542 2.82 18.46 17.17
N GLY A 543 3.47 17.51 17.84
CA GLY A 543 3.67 17.51 19.29
C GLY A 543 3.10 16.27 19.99
N ALA A 544 3.43 16.15 21.28
CA ALA A 544 3.07 15.01 22.13
C ALA A 544 1.91 15.28 23.10
N GLY A 545 1.58 16.54 23.35
CA GLY A 545 0.70 16.94 24.44
C GLY A 545 -0.78 16.68 24.18
N ALA A 546 -1.57 16.65 25.26
CA ALA A 546 -3.01 16.42 25.21
C ALA A 546 -3.75 17.53 24.45
N GLU A 547 -3.21 18.76 24.43
CA GLU A 547 -3.70 19.87 23.63
C GLU A 547 -3.71 19.57 22.13
N VAL A 548 -2.67 18.88 21.62
CA VAL A 548 -2.61 18.46 20.21
C VAL A 548 -3.69 17.42 19.95
N VAL A 549 -3.79 16.40 20.80
CA VAL A 549 -4.80 15.33 20.67
C VAL A 549 -6.21 15.90 20.69
N ASN A 550 -6.51 16.76 21.67
CA ASN A 550 -7.83 17.39 21.83
C ASN A 550 -8.16 18.29 20.63
N TYR A 551 -7.18 19.03 20.12
CA TYR A 551 -7.36 19.91 18.98
C TYR A 551 -7.69 19.12 17.70
N MET A 552 -6.92 18.07 17.41
CA MET A 552 -7.17 17.26 16.21
C MET A 552 -8.48 16.47 16.30
N ASN A 553 -8.89 16.03 17.50
CA ASN A 553 -10.21 15.46 17.71
C ASN A 553 -11.32 16.49 17.47
N GLY A 554 -11.17 17.70 18.02
CA GLY A 554 -12.10 18.80 17.81
C GLY A 554 -12.23 19.22 16.34
N MET A 555 -11.15 19.11 15.57
CA MET A 555 -11.11 19.39 14.14
C MET A 555 -12.02 18.43 13.34
N ASN A 556 -11.96 17.12 13.60
CA ASN A 556 -12.89 16.16 13.00
C ASN A 556 -14.32 16.39 13.53
N ASP A 557 -14.48 16.61 14.83
CA ASP A 557 -15.78 16.85 15.48
C ASP A 557 -16.51 18.05 14.89
N ALA A 558 -15.80 19.12 14.53
CA ALA A 558 -16.38 20.31 13.92
C ALA A 558 -17.11 19.95 12.61
N ILE A 559 -16.53 19.06 11.81
CA ILE A 559 -17.14 18.55 10.56
C ILE A 559 -18.32 17.63 10.90
N THR A 560 -18.09 16.60 11.71
CA THR A 560 -19.07 15.53 11.92
C THR A 560 -20.31 16.01 12.68
N LYS A 561 -20.17 16.89 13.67
CA LYS A 561 -21.29 17.47 14.43
C LYS A 561 -22.12 18.44 13.59
N ALA A 562 -21.51 19.13 12.64
CA ALA A 562 -22.21 20.04 11.73
C ALA A 562 -22.93 19.31 10.58
N GLN A 563 -22.68 18.01 10.40
CA GLN A 563 -23.33 17.16 9.39
C GLN A 563 -23.71 15.79 9.98
N PRO A 564 -24.64 15.74 10.96
CA PRO A 564 -24.89 14.54 11.77
C PRO A 564 -25.57 13.38 11.02
N ASN A 565 -26.13 13.65 9.84
CA ASN A 565 -26.82 12.63 9.03
C ASN A 565 -25.88 11.86 8.10
N THR A 566 -24.60 12.24 8.03
CA THR A 566 -23.59 11.55 7.21
C THR A 566 -22.87 10.49 8.02
N THR A 567 -22.71 9.31 7.43
CA THR A 567 -21.92 8.24 8.03
C THR A 567 -20.46 8.42 7.63
N PHE A 568 -19.71 9.19 8.41
CA PHE A 568 -18.27 9.35 8.22
C PHE A 568 -17.53 8.08 8.66
N GLY A 569 -16.44 7.76 7.96
CA GLY A 569 -15.50 6.71 8.35
C GLY A 569 -14.13 7.26 8.70
N ALA A 570 -13.15 6.36 8.79
CA ALA A 570 -11.74 6.70 8.99
C ALA A 570 -10.86 5.75 8.17
N TYR A 571 -9.70 6.23 7.75
CA TYR A 571 -8.75 5.46 6.96
C TYR A 571 -7.69 4.81 7.85
N LEU A 572 -7.62 3.48 7.83
CA LEU A 572 -6.84 2.66 8.75
C LEU A 572 -5.31 2.86 8.67
N ASN A 573 -4.77 3.19 7.50
CA ASN A 573 -3.33 3.53 7.38
C ASN A 573 -2.96 4.83 8.12
N TYR A 574 -3.93 5.66 8.49
CA TYR A 574 -3.78 6.80 9.41
C TYR A 574 -4.44 6.48 10.75
N VAL A 575 -4.02 5.36 11.34
CA VAL A 575 -4.61 4.80 12.56
C VAL A 575 -4.62 5.80 13.72
N ASP A 576 -5.76 5.91 14.38
CA ASP A 576 -5.98 6.80 15.52
C ASP A 576 -5.98 5.99 16.82
N PRO A 577 -4.95 6.12 17.67
CA PRO A 577 -4.82 5.37 18.91
C PRO A 577 -5.82 5.78 20.01
N THR A 578 -6.63 6.83 19.82
CA THR A 578 -7.63 7.27 20.80
C THR A 578 -8.96 6.52 20.70
N TYR A 579 -9.19 5.81 19.60
CA TYR A 579 -10.34 4.92 19.49
C TYR A 579 -10.13 3.68 20.37
N ASP A 580 -11.15 3.35 21.14
CA ASP A 580 -11.27 1.99 21.67
C ASP A 580 -11.50 0.98 20.53
N ALA A 581 -11.34 -0.30 20.84
CA ALA A 581 -11.46 -1.36 19.84
C ALA A 581 -12.81 -1.33 19.12
N ALA A 582 -13.92 -1.18 19.85
CA ALA A 582 -15.26 -1.16 19.29
C ALA A 582 -15.47 0.01 18.30
N THR A 583 -15.00 1.21 18.67
CA THR A 583 -15.06 2.39 17.80
C THR A 583 -14.18 2.19 16.58
N ALA A 584 -12.94 1.75 16.76
CA ALA A 584 -12.01 1.46 15.67
C ALA A 584 -12.61 0.43 14.69
N HIS A 585 -13.18 -0.66 15.19
CA HIS A 585 -13.82 -1.69 14.37
C HIS A 585 -14.98 -1.14 13.55
N LYS A 586 -15.81 -0.28 14.18
CA LYS A 586 -16.93 0.36 13.51
C LYS A 586 -16.49 1.32 12.40
N VAL A 587 -15.52 2.19 12.67
CA VAL A 587 -15.11 3.25 11.72
C VAL A 587 -14.19 2.75 10.61
N TYR A 588 -13.38 1.71 10.86
CA TYR A 588 -12.45 1.17 9.85
C TYR A 588 -13.05 0.05 9.00
N TYR A 589 -13.95 -0.75 9.57
CA TYR A 589 -14.52 -1.92 8.87
C TYR A 589 -16.04 -1.83 8.71
N GLY A 590 -16.74 -1.21 9.65
CA GLY A 590 -18.20 -1.33 9.72
C GLY A 590 -18.63 -2.75 10.13
N ASP A 591 -19.91 -2.91 10.47
CA ASP A 591 -20.39 -4.10 11.18
C ASP A 591 -20.23 -5.39 10.36
N ALA A 592 -20.53 -5.34 9.06
CA ALA A 592 -20.54 -6.53 8.21
C ALA A 592 -19.13 -7.08 7.94
N VAL A 593 -18.18 -6.20 7.58
CA VAL A 593 -16.79 -6.59 7.33
C VAL A 593 -16.15 -7.05 8.64
N TYR A 594 -16.37 -6.31 9.74
CA TYR A 594 -15.86 -6.71 11.04
C TYR A 594 -16.39 -8.07 11.47
N ALA A 595 -17.69 -8.35 11.34
CA ALA A 595 -18.26 -9.64 11.71
C ALA A 595 -17.61 -10.81 10.94
N ARG A 596 -17.36 -10.64 9.65
CA ARG A 596 -16.67 -11.65 8.82
C ARG A 596 -15.20 -11.80 9.22
N LEU A 597 -14.49 -10.70 9.48
CA LEU A 597 -13.12 -10.72 9.98
C LEU A 597 -13.03 -11.40 11.36
N ALA A 598 -13.94 -11.10 12.28
CA ALA A 598 -13.98 -11.69 13.61
C ALA A 598 -14.27 -13.20 13.56
N ALA A 599 -15.14 -13.64 12.65
CA ALA A 599 -15.37 -15.07 12.41
C ALA A 599 -14.10 -15.76 11.87
N LEU A 600 -13.41 -15.13 10.92
CA LEU A 600 -12.15 -15.64 10.38
C LEU A 600 -11.04 -15.71 11.45
N LYS A 601 -10.90 -14.64 12.25
CA LYS A 601 -9.92 -14.53 13.34
C LYS A 601 -10.03 -15.69 14.33
N LYS A 602 -11.26 -16.08 14.72
CA LYS A 602 -11.51 -17.24 15.61
C LYS A 602 -10.98 -18.56 15.04
N VAL A 603 -10.89 -18.69 13.72
CA VAL A 603 -10.37 -19.90 13.06
C VAL A 603 -8.85 -19.85 12.93
N VAL A 604 -8.30 -18.72 12.46
CA VAL A 604 -6.87 -18.64 12.11
C VAL A 604 -5.97 -18.27 13.30
N ASP A 605 -6.54 -17.66 14.33
CA ASP A 605 -5.84 -17.23 15.54
C ASP A 605 -6.77 -17.22 16.78
N PRO A 606 -7.23 -18.39 17.25
CA PRO A 606 -8.15 -18.51 18.39
C PRO A 606 -7.53 -18.04 19.72
N ALA A 607 -6.20 -18.04 19.84
CA ALA A 607 -5.49 -17.56 21.03
C ALA A 607 -5.19 -16.05 21.00
N ASN A 608 -5.58 -15.39 19.90
CA ASN A 608 -5.36 -13.97 19.66
C ASN A 608 -3.88 -13.61 19.79
N VAL A 609 -3.00 -14.42 19.20
CA VAL A 609 -1.54 -14.27 19.18
C VAL A 609 -1.16 -12.96 18.49
N PHE A 610 -1.69 -12.71 17.30
CA PHE A 610 -1.52 -11.46 16.58
C PHE A 610 -2.47 -10.42 17.16
N TRP A 611 -1.95 -9.47 17.92
CA TRP A 611 -2.77 -8.57 18.70
C TRP A 611 -2.13 -7.20 18.88
N ASN A 612 -2.97 -6.19 18.76
CA ASN A 612 -2.76 -4.83 19.21
C ASN A 612 -4.10 -4.25 19.73
N PRO A 613 -4.13 -3.07 20.37
CA PRO A 613 -5.35 -2.52 20.97
C PRO A 613 -6.57 -2.36 20.05
N GLN A 614 -6.39 -2.37 18.72
CA GLN A 614 -7.46 -2.21 17.74
C GLN A 614 -7.56 -3.39 16.76
N SER A 615 -6.74 -4.43 16.93
CA SER A 615 -6.78 -5.65 16.11
C SER A 615 -8.17 -6.32 16.15
N ILE A 616 -8.46 -7.15 15.15
CA ILE A 616 -9.70 -7.92 15.12
C ILE A 616 -9.74 -8.87 16.33
N GLY A 617 -10.81 -8.77 17.13
CA GLY A 617 -10.96 -9.53 18.37
C GLY A 617 -10.21 -8.98 19.58
N ALA A 618 -9.76 -7.71 19.52
CA ALA A 618 -9.17 -6.99 20.65
C ALA A 618 -10.14 -6.71 21.80
#